data_AF-A0A5C6ZXY2-F1
#
_entry.id   AF-A0A5C6ZXY2-F1
#
_cell.length_a   1.000
_cell.length_b   1.000
_cell.length_c   1.000
_cell.angle_alpha   90.00
_cell.angle_beta   90.00
_cell.angle_gamma   90.00
#
_symmetry.space_group_name_H-M   'P 1'
#
loop_
_entity.id
_entity.type
_entity.pdbx_description
1 polymer ?
#
loop_
_entity_poly.entity_id
_entity_poly.type
_entity_poly.pdbx_seq_one_letter_code
_entity_poly.pdbx_strand_id
1 'polypeptide(L)'
;MRNLYLKYSVSIVLIVSSCGIGIEEKFENSNEILITLYDTLALPTLQDFPPLLEGYISEDSLQTVRTFTKLREEQSREIKTVAIPGYLISGKNLEIENLKLDEEFKTLVLQLKSLDAQPLDLSLIKTKRKDSIIEYKEQLLDPQVSDYLKFDLLISFSRIAFNANSDKAVIIGTRSTSGLAGNSALYFFERKNGKWIIVKSIGIWIS
;
A
#
# COMPACT_ATOMS: atom_id res chain seq x y z
N MET A 1 -52.09 -49.76 -36.95
CA MET A 1 -51.12 -48.67 -37.21
C MET A 1 -50.49 -48.28 -35.88
N ARG A 2 -49.18 -48.48 -35.72
CA ARG A 2 -48.44 -48.25 -34.47
C ARG A 2 -47.95 -46.80 -34.38
N ASN A 3 -48.13 -46.22 -33.19
CA ASN A 3 -47.35 -45.21 -32.47
C ASN A 3 -46.22 -44.46 -33.19
N LEU A 4 -46.13 -43.14 -32.95
CA LEU A 4 -44.97 -42.50 -32.28
C LEU A 4 -45.20 -40.99 -32.13
N TYR A 5 -45.64 -40.53 -30.95
CA TYR A 5 -45.54 -39.12 -30.56
C TYR A 5 -44.25 -38.95 -29.74
N LEU A 6 -43.24 -38.30 -30.32
CA LEU A 6 -42.02 -37.88 -29.63
C LEU A 6 -42.34 -36.69 -28.71
N LYS A 7 -42.25 -36.89 -27.39
CA LYS A 7 -42.17 -35.81 -26.40
C LYS A 7 -40.71 -35.32 -26.34
N TYR A 8 -40.43 -34.15 -26.89
CA TYR A 8 -39.17 -33.44 -26.64
C TYR A 8 -39.27 -32.71 -25.31
N SER A 9 -38.54 -33.18 -24.31
CA SER A 9 -38.31 -32.47 -23.06
C SER A 9 -37.05 -31.62 -23.24
N VAL A 10 -37.21 -30.30 -23.37
CA VAL A 10 -36.08 -29.35 -23.43
C VAL A 10 -35.64 -29.06 -22.00
N SER A 11 -34.55 -29.68 -21.57
CA SER A 11 -33.88 -29.34 -20.31
C SER A 11 -32.95 -28.15 -20.55
N ILE A 12 -33.33 -26.97 -20.09
CA ILE A 12 -32.47 -25.79 -20.04
C ILE A 12 -31.48 -26.01 -18.88
N VAL A 13 -30.24 -26.33 -19.22
CA VAL A 13 -29.12 -26.38 -18.26
C VAL A 13 -28.59 -24.96 -18.11
N LEU A 14 -29.00 -24.28 -17.03
CA LEU A 14 -28.39 -23.02 -16.60
C LEU A 14 -27.07 -23.33 -15.91
N ILE A 15 -25.97 -23.23 -16.65
CA ILE A 15 -24.62 -23.26 -16.10
C ILE A 15 -24.34 -21.85 -15.55
N VAL A 16 -24.61 -21.65 -14.25
CA VAL A 16 -24.20 -20.42 -13.56
C VAL A 16 -22.72 -20.58 -13.19
N SER A 17 -21.85 -20.06 -14.05
CA SER A 17 -20.40 -20.01 -13.85
C SER A 17 -20.04 -18.99 -12.75
N SER A 18 -20.24 -19.35 -11.49
CA SER A 18 -19.99 -18.49 -10.31
C SER A 18 -18.51 -18.38 -9.89
N CYS A 19 -17.55 -18.77 -10.73
CA CYS A 19 -16.15 -18.89 -10.34
C CYS A 19 -15.28 -17.66 -10.69
N GLY A 20 -15.84 -16.62 -11.32
CA GLY A 20 -15.09 -15.42 -11.75
C GLY A 20 -15.19 -14.21 -10.81
N ILE A 21 -16.29 -14.09 -10.06
CA ILE A 21 -16.64 -12.86 -9.33
C ILE A 21 -15.64 -12.54 -8.20
N GLY A 22 -15.13 -13.54 -7.50
CA GLY A 22 -14.21 -13.33 -6.37
C GLY A 22 -12.78 -12.95 -6.76
N ILE A 23 -12.33 -13.24 -7.98
CA ILE A 23 -10.97 -12.90 -8.44
C ILE A 23 -10.90 -11.43 -8.85
N GLU A 24 -11.91 -10.97 -9.57
CA GLU A 24 -12.02 -9.58 -10.04
C GLU A 24 -12.19 -8.62 -8.85
N GLU A 25 -13.08 -8.94 -7.90
CA GLU A 25 -13.26 -8.14 -6.69
C GLU A 25 -11.97 -8.06 -5.84
N LYS A 26 -11.24 -9.17 -5.69
CA LYS A 26 -9.97 -9.18 -4.95
C LYS A 26 -8.90 -8.34 -5.65
N PHE A 27 -8.88 -8.34 -6.97
CA PHE A 27 -7.97 -7.54 -7.77
C PHE A 27 -8.28 -6.04 -7.64
N GLU A 28 -9.55 -5.64 -7.76
CA GLU A 28 -9.99 -4.26 -7.58
C GLU A 28 -9.67 -3.74 -6.17
N ASN A 29 -9.99 -4.53 -5.14
CA ASN A 29 -9.69 -4.21 -3.74
C ASN A 29 -8.18 -4.02 -3.51
N SER A 30 -7.35 -4.86 -4.12
CA SER A 30 -5.89 -4.75 -3.98
C SER A 30 -5.37 -3.45 -4.60
N ASN A 31 -5.88 -3.06 -5.77
CA ASN A 31 -5.48 -1.83 -6.44
C ASN A 31 -5.87 -0.58 -5.64
N GLU A 32 -7.08 -0.54 -5.07
CA GLU A 32 -7.52 0.60 -4.23
C GLU A 32 -6.63 0.75 -2.99
N ILE A 33 -6.28 -0.34 -2.33
CA ILE A 33 -5.38 -0.34 -1.17
C ILE A 33 -3.98 0.16 -1.57
N LEU A 34 -3.42 -0.35 -2.67
CA LEU A 34 -2.10 0.05 -3.15
C LEU A 34 -2.05 1.55 -3.51
N ILE A 35 -3.07 2.06 -4.19
CA ILE A 35 -3.16 3.50 -4.53
C ILE A 35 -3.30 4.34 -3.25
N THR A 36 -4.16 3.93 -2.32
CA THR A 36 -4.35 4.66 -1.05
C THR A 36 -3.06 4.68 -0.24
N LEU A 37 -2.35 3.56 -0.18
CA LEU A 37 -1.09 3.46 0.54
C LEU A 37 0.02 4.25 -0.16
N TYR A 38 0.11 4.18 -1.49
CA TYR A 38 1.02 5.01 -2.27
C TYR A 38 0.82 6.50 -1.97
N ASP A 39 -0.42 6.98 -2.07
CA ASP A 39 -0.76 8.39 -1.82
C ASP A 39 -0.38 8.80 -0.40
N THR A 40 -0.47 7.89 0.56
CA THR A 40 -0.07 8.12 1.97
C THR A 40 1.46 8.20 2.10
N LEU A 41 2.19 7.26 1.49
CA LEU A 41 3.65 7.15 1.60
C LEU A 41 4.40 8.23 0.79
N ALA A 42 3.80 8.71 -0.31
CA ALA A 42 4.37 9.74 -1.16
C ALA A 42 4.37 11.14 -0.51
N LEU A 43 3.52 11.34 0.51
CA LEU A 43 3.47 12.60 1.26
C LEU A 43 4.77 12.84 2.04
N PRO A 44 5.15 14.11 2.25
CA PRO A 44 6.26 14.45 3.12
C PRO A 44 5.95 14.05 4.57
N THR A 45 6.97 13.52 5.26
CA THR A 45 6.90 13.16 6.68
C THR A 45 7.48 14.26 7.56
N LEU A 46 7.17 14.26 8.86
CA LEU A 46 7.71 15.26 9.79
C LEU A 46 9.24 15.25 9.89
N GLN A 47 9.89 14.12 9.58
CA GLN A 47 11.34 14.00 9.54
C GLN A 47 11.96 14.71 8.33
N ASP A 48 11.16 15.02 7.31
CA ASP A 48 11.62 15.77 6.13
C ASP A 48 11.76 17.27 6.45
N PHE A 49 11.43 17.71 7.68
CA PHE A 49 11.56 19.09 8.13
C PHE A 49 12.71 19.23 9.13
N PRO A 50 13.52 20.30 9.04
CA PRO A 50 14.56 20.56 10.03
C PRO A 50 13.94 20.71 11.43
N PRO A 51 14.63 20.25 12.49
CA PRO A 51 14.15 20.42 13.85
C PRO A 51 13.97 21.91 14.16
N LEU A 52 12.89 22.23 14.89
CA LEU A 52 12.70 23.58 15.40
C LEU A 52 13.82 23.89 16.39
N LEU A 53 14.51 25.02 16.19
CA LEU A 53 15.51 25.51 17.13
C LEU A 53 14.84 25.70 18.51
N GLU A 54 15.28 24.92 19.51
CA GLU A 54 14.86 25.06 20.90
C GLU A 54 15.19 26.47 21.40
N GLY A 55 14.15 27.26 21.70
CA GLY A 55 14.30 28.62 22.25
C GLY A 55 13.25 29.63 21.82
N TYR A 56 12.49 29.37 20.74
CA TYR A 56 11.41 30.25 20.27
C TYR A 56 10.03 29.69 20.66
N ILE A 57 9.68 29.74 21.94
CA ILE A 57 8.30 29.50 22.40
C ILE A 57 7.80 30.74 23.14
N SER A 58 7.44 31.78 22.40
CA SER A 58 6.72 32.96 22.90
C SER A 58 5.76 33.46 21.83
N GLU A 59 4.44 33.40 22.03
CA GLU A 59 3.32 33.86 21.14
C GLU A 59 3.32 33.44 19.64
N ASP A 60 4.46 33.01 19.10
CA ASP A 60 4.78 32.73 17.70
C ASP A 60 4.51 31.26 17.33
N SER A 61 3.85 30.51 18.23
CA SER A 61 3.47 29.11 18.01
C SER A 61 2.45 28.99 16.87
N LEU A 62 1.55 29.96 16.71
CA LEU A 62 0.62 30.01 15.58
C LEU A 62 1.31 30.32 14.25
N GLN A 63 2.32 31.20 14.25
CA GLN A 63 3.11 31.52 13.06
C GLN A 63 3.97 30.33 12.65
N THR A 64 4.52 29.62 13.64
CA THR A 64 5.24 28.37 13.46
C THR A 64 4.35 27.31 12.81
N VAL A 65 3.17 27.02 13.39
CA VAL A 65 2.19 26.07 12.82
C VAL A 65 1.77 26.46 11.40
N ARG A 66 1.52 27.75 11.14
CA ARG A 66 1.19 28.24 9.79
C ARG A 66 2.32 28.02 8.80
N THR A 67 3.55 28.31 9.19
CA THR A 67 4.75 28.10 8.35
C THR A 67 4.94 26.61 8.06
N PHE A 68 4.80 25.74 9.05
CA PHE A 68 4.85 24.29 8.85
C PHE A 68 3.77 23.78 7.92
N THR A 69 2.54 24.26 8.11
CA THR A 69 1.42 23.85 7.27
C THR A 69 1.66 24.28 5.82
N LYS A 70 2.15 25.51 5.62
CA LYS A 70 2.51 26.03 4.30
C LYS A 70 3.64 25.21 3.64
N LEU A 71 4.74 24.95 4.36
CA LEU A 71 5.85 24.13 3.85
C LEU A 71 5.39 22.71 3.50
N ARG A 72 4.55 22.11 4.35
CA ARG A 72 3.97 20.79 4.10
C ARG A 72 3.07 20.81 2.87
N GLU A 73 2.25 21.84 2.69
CA GLU A 73 1.41 22.01 1.49
C GLU A 73 2.25 22.18 0.23
N GLU A 74 3.32 22.97 0.29
CA GLU A 74 4.25 23.19 -0.81
C GLU A 74 4.95 21.89 -1.20
N GLN A 75 5.55 21.17 -0.25
CA GLN A 75 6.17 19.86 -0.49
C GLN A 75 5.17 18.79 -0.93
N SER A 76 3.92 18.85 -0.47
CA SER A 76 2.86 17.92 -0.93
C SER A 76 2.50 18.13 -2.40
N ARG A 77 2.77 19.32 -2.96
CA ARG A 77 2.57 19.65 -4.38
C ARG A 77 3.80 19.39 -5.23
N GLU A 78 4.95 19.14 -4.62
CA GLU A 78 6.17 18.78 -5.33
C GLU A 78 5.95 17.49 -6.12
N ILE A 79 6.35 17.53 -7.38
CA ILE A 79 6.32 16.39 -8.29
C ILE A 79 7.60 15.60 -8.05
N LYS A 80 7.46 14.34 -7.66
CA LYS A 80 8.60 13.46 -7.38
C LYS A 80 8.75 12.40 -8.46
N THR A 81 9.98 11.95 -8.67
CA THR A 81 10.25 10.68 -9.34
C THR A 81 10.27 9.59 -8.27
N VAL A 82 9.29 8.69 -8.32
CA VAL A 82 9.10 7.61 -7.35
C VAL A 82 9.47 6.29 -7.98
N ALA A 83 10.49 5.63 -7.44
CA ALA A 83 10.86 4.27 -7.82
C ALA A 83 10.03 3.26 -7.03
N ILE A 84 9.50 2.23 -7.70
CA ILE A 84 8.75 1.14 -7.08
C ILE A 84 9.29 -0.19 -7.63
N PRO A 85 9.64 -1.18 -6.79
CA PRO A 85 10.00 -2.51 -7.27
C PRO A 85 8.86 -3.13 -8.10
N GLY A 86 9.20 -3.80 -9.20
CA GLY A 86 8.23 -4.55 -10.03
C GLY A 86 7.65 -5.81 -9.36
N TYR A 87 7.72 -5.90 -8.03
CA TYR A 87 7.22 -7.01 -7.23
C TYR A 87 6.76 -6.54 -5.85
N LEU A 88 5.75 -7.23 -5.32
CA LEU A 88 5.31 -7.18 -3.95
C LEU A 88 6.27 -8.01 -3.09
N ILE A 89 6.80 -7.41 -2.02
CA ILE A 89 7.75 -8.06 -1.11
C ILE A 89 7.05 -9.12 -0.24
N SER A 90 7.83 -10.09 0.27
CA SER A 90 7.31 -11.07 1.22
C SER A 90 7.17 -10.47 2.63
N GLY A 91 6.15 -10.92 3.36
CA GLY A 91 5.96 -10.58 4.77
C GLY A 91 6.77 -11.44 5.76
N LYS A 92 7.57 -12.40 5.29
CA LYS A 92 8.19 -13.44 6.15
C LYS A 92 9.06 -12.90 7.30
N ASN A 93 9.78 -11.80 7.07
CA ASN A 93 10.74 -11.23 8.03
C ASN A 93 10.10 -10.28 9.07
N LEU A 94 8.77 -10.27 9.19
CA LEU A 94 8.07 -9.45 10.18
C LEU A 94 8.24 -9.99 11.61
N GLU A 95 8.89 -9.21 12.46
CA GLU A 95 8.90 -9.39 13.91
C GLU A 95 7.67 -8.72 14.53
N ILE A 96 6.75 -9.50 15.10
CA ILE A 96 5.41 -9.03 15.53
C ILE A 96 5.08 -9.35 16.98
N GLU A 97 6.02 -9.98 17.71
CA GLU A 97 5.78 -10.67 18.98
C GLU A 97 5.30 -9.72 20.11
N ASN A 98 5.48 -8.40 19.94
CA ASN A 98 5.13 -7.39 20.92
C ASN A 98 4.02 -6.42 20.48
N LEU A 99 3.34 -6.68 19.35
CA LEU A 99 2.30 -5.78 18.85
C LEU A 99 0.97 -5.98 19.58
N LYS A 100 0.47 -4.92 20.21
CA LYS A 100 -0.91 -4.89 20.76
C LYS A 100 -1.92 -4.75 19.63
N LEU A 101 -2.42 -5.91 19.17
CA LEU A 101 -3.44 -6.05 18.12
C LEU A 101 -4.66 -6.77 18.69
N ASP A 102 -5.84 -6.48 18.15
CA ASP A 102 -6.98 -7.38 18.33
C ASP A 102 -6.74 -8.72 17.60
N GLU A 103 -7.50 -9.74 17.97
CA GLU A 103 -7.31 -11.11 17.45
C GLU A 103 -7.55 -11.22 15.93
N GLU A 104 -8.42 -10.36 15.37
CA GLU A 104 -8.69 -10.36 13.94
C GLU A 104 -7.47 -9.85 13.15
N PHE A 105 -6.91 -8.69 13.52
CA PHE A 105 -5.70 -8.17 12.89
C PHE A 105 -4.48 -9.03 13.16
N LYS A 106 -4.38 -9.68 14.32
CA LYS A 106 -3.32 -10.64 14.60
C LYS A 106 -3.35 -11.82 13.62
N THR A 107 -4.54 -12.33 13.31
CA THR A 107 -4.73 -13.39 12.30
C THR A 107 -4.28 -12.92 10.91
N LEU A 108 -4.64 -11.69 10.52
CA LEU A 108 -4.23 -11.11 9.24
C LEU A 108 -2.72 -10.90 9.14
N VAL A 109 -2.08 -10.48 10.21
CA VAL A 109 -0.62 -10.34 10.24
C VAL A 109 0.08 -11.70 10.11
N LEU A 110 -0.44 -12.75 10.75
CA LEU A 110 0.09 -14.11 10.57
C LEU A 110 -0.09 -14.62 9.14
N GLN A 111 -1.25 -14.34 8.53
CA GLN A 111 -1.49 -14.63 7.12
C GLN A 111 -0.50 -13.87 6.23
N LEU A 112 -0.25 -12.58 6.50
CA LEU A 112 0.68 -11.78 5.73
C LEU A 112 2.10 -12.37 5.73
N LYS A 113 2.55 -12.91 6.88
CA LYS A 113 3.85 -13.58 7.01
C LYS A 113 4.00 -14.82 6.13
N SER A 114 2.90 -15.50 5.79
CA SER A 114 2.94 -16.68 4.93
C SER A 114 2.90 -16.35 3.44
N LEU A 115 2.69 -15.07 3.07
CA LEU A 115 2.65 -14.65 1.68
C LEU A 115 4.06 -14.46 1.10
N ASP A 116 4.35 -15.23 0.05
CA ASP A 116 5.54 -15.07 -0.78
C ASP A 116 5.47 -13.85 -1.68
N ALA A 117 6.62 -13.37 -2.15
CA ALA A 117 6.69 -12.28 -3.10
C ALA A 117 5.89 -12.59 -4.39
N GLN A 118 5.36 -11.56 -5.03
CA GLN A 118 4.56 -11.68 -6.26
C GLN A 118 4.89 -10.54 -7.23
N PRO A 119 4.93 -10.74 -8.55
CA PRO A 119 5.07 -9.65 -9.50
C PRO A 119 4.01 -8.56 -9.31
N LEU A 120 4.41 -7.31 -9.52
CA LEU A 120 3.55 -6.13 -9.43
C LEU A 120 3.52 -5.43 -10.79
N ASP A 121 2.33 -5.26 -11.34
CA ASP A 121 2.13 -4.42 -12.52
C ASP A 121 1.98 -2.96 -12.09
N LEU A 122 3.04 -2.17 -12.31
CA LEU A 122 3.08 -0.76 -11.95
C LEU A 122 2.06 0.09 -12.72
N SER A 123 1.56 -0.37 -13.87
CA SER A 123 0.55 0.35 -14.66
C SER A 123 -0.81 0.46 -13.95
N LEU A 124 -1.02 -0.37 -12.92
CA LEU A 124 -2.22 -0.37 -12.08
C LEU A 124 -2.18 0.71 -10.99
N ILE A 125 -1.00 1.25 -10.66
CA ILE A 125 -0.85 2.29 -9.65
C ILE A 125 -1.17 3.65 -10.28
N LYS A 126 -2.48 3.96 -10.34
CA LYS A 126 -3.00 5.23 -10.86
C LYS A 126 -3.23 6.20 -9.71
N THR A 127 -2.18 6.92 -9.32
CA THR A 127 -2.26 7.98 -8.31
C THR A 127 -2.92 9.25 -8.85
N LYS A 128 -3.50 10.05 -7.95
CA LYS A 128 -3.95 11.42 -8.25
C LYS A 128 -2.81 12.43 -8.27
N ARG A 129 -1.65 12.05 -7.73
CA ARG A 129 -0.43 12.86 -7.72
C ARG A 129 0.16 12.88 -9.13
N LYS A 130 0.90 13.95 -9.46
CA LYS A 130 1.56 14.12 -10.76
C LYS A 130 2.96 13.51 -10.79
N ASP A 131 3.26 12.64 -9.83
CA ASP A 131 4.57 12.01 -9.66
C ASP A 131 4.90 11.10 -10.86
N SER A 132 6.19 11.04 -11.21
CA SER A 132 6.70 10.11 -12.22
C SER A 132 7.02 8.78 -11.56
N ILE A 133 6.23 7.74 -11.84
CA ILE A 133 6.48 6.40 -11.32
C ILE A 133 7.39 5.65 -12.28
N ILE A 134 8.51 5.13 -11.76
CA ILE A 134 9.46 4.29 -12.49
C ILE A 134 9.65 2.95 -11.78
N GLU A 135 9.99 1.92 -12.55
CA GLU A 135 10.40 0.64 -11.98
C GLU A 135 11.77 0.79 -11.30
N TYR A 136 11.87 0.39 -10.04
CA TYR A 136 13.13 0.36 -9.31
C TYR A 136 14.08 -0.69 -9.91
N LYS A 137 15.33 -0.27 -10.15
CA LYS A 137 16.43 -1.14 -10.54
C LYS A 137 17.69 -0.69 -9.80
N GLU A 138 18.55 -1.62 -9.41
CA GLU A 138 19.77 -1.29 -8.65
C GLU A 138 20.68 -0.29 -9.37
N GLN A 139 20.65 -0.24 -10.71
CA GLN A 139 21.43 0.72 -11.51
C GLN A 139 20.94 2.18 -11.38
N LEU A 140 19.85 2.41 -10.63
CA LEU A 140 19.37 3.74 -10.25
C LEU A 140 20.03 4.27 -8.96
N LEU A 141 20.80 3.42 -8.27
CA LEU A 141 21.59 3.78 -7.10
C LEU A 141 23.00 4.22 -7.48
N ASP A 142 23.60 5.02 -6.60
CA ASP A 142 25.02 5.33 -6.63
C ASP A 142 25.82 4.07 -6.24
N PRO A 143 26.75 3.60 -7.09
CA PRO A 143 27.48 2.37 -6.83
C PRO A 143 28.48 2.47 -5.65
N GLN A 144 28.82 3.67 -5.19
CA GLN A 144 29.77 3.89 -4.10
C GLN A 144 29.09 4.03 -2.75
N VAL A 145 27.95 4.74 -2.71
CA VAL A 145 27.27 5.08 -1.45
C VAL A 145 25.87 4.46 -1.31
N SER A 146 25.41 3.71 -2.32
CA SER A 146 24.08 3.09 -2.37
C SER A 146 22.92 4.08 -2.18
N ASP A 147 23.14 5.35 -2.57
CA ASP A 147 22.15 6.41 -2.46
C ASP A 147 21.44 6.67 -3.79
N TYR A 148 20.38 7.48 -3.78
CA TYR A 148 19.53 7.64 -4.95
C TYR A 148 20.12 8.63 -5.95
N LEU A 149 20.33 8.19 -7.19
CA LEU A 149 20.83 9.08 -8.26
C LEU A 149 19.72 9.64 -9.16
N LYS A 150 18.64 8.87 -9.34
CA LYS A 150 17.67 9.09 -10.43
C LYS A 150 16.21 9.19 -9.97
N PHE A 151 15.98 9.17 -8.66
CA PHE A 151 14.65 9.23 -8.08
C PHE A 151 14.71 9.84 -6.68
N ASP A 152 13.59 10.40 -6.22
CA ASP A 152 13.49 11.13 -4.95
C ASP A 152 12.96 10.23 -3.82
N LEU A 153 12.26 9.15 -4.19
CA LEU A 153 11.56 8.29 -3.25
C LEU A 153 11.54 6.85 -3.74
N LEU A 154 11.88 5.90 -2.87
CA LEU A 154 11.62 4.48 -3.05
C LEU A 154 10.39 4.11 -2.23
N ILE A 155 9.36 3.58 -2.88
CA ILE A 155 8.20 2.98 -2.22
C ILE A 155 8.16 1.49 -2.55
N SER A 156 7.92 0.66 -1.55
CA SER A 156 7.66 -0.77 -1.76
C SER A 156 6.47 -1.25 -0.93
N PHE A 157 5.85 -2.32 -1.42
CA PHE A 157 4.63 -2.88 -0.87
C PHE A 157 4.82 -4.38 -0.66
N SER A 158 4.32 -4.93 0.44
CA SER A 158 4.11 -6.37 0.50
C SER A 158 2.84 -6.78 -0.21
N ARG A 159 2.58 -8.09 -0.27
CA ARG A 159 1.24 -8.58 -0.54
C ARG A 159 0.24 -8.13 0.53
N ILE A 160 -1.04 -8.28 0.22
CA ILE A 160 -2.14 -7.89 1.09
C ILE A 160 -2.79 -9.14 1.67
N ALA A 161 -2.90 -9.19 3.00
CA ALA A 161 -3.73 -10.16 3.69
C ALA A 161 -5.13 -9.57 3.89
N PHE A 162 -6.16 -10.29 3.44
CA PHE A 162 -7.57 -9.92 3.60
C PHE A 162 -8.25 -10.87 4.56
N ASN A 163 -9.20 -10.36 5.34
CA ASN A 163 -10.07 -11.23 6.11
C ASN A 163 -11.09 -11.93 5.19
N ALA A 164 -11.81 -12.91 5.73
CA ALA A 164 -12.77 -13.71 4.96
C ALA A 164 -13.85 -12.85 4.27
N ASN A 165 -14.27 -11.76 4.90
CA ASN A 165 -15.31 -10.86 4.39
C ASN A 165 -14.77 -9.81 3.41
N SER A 166 -13.45 -9.73 3.20
CA SER A 166 -12.80 -8.69 2.38
C SER A 166 -13.20 -7.25 2.75
N ASP A 167 -13.42 -7.01 4.05
CA ASP A 167 -13.70 -5.69 4.62
C ASP A 167 -12.59 -5.19 5.55
N LYS A 168 -11.60 -6.04 5.85
CA LYS A 168 -10.35 -5.66 6.53
C LYS A 168 -9.14 -6.20 5.78
N ALA A 169 -8.05 -5.45 5.84
CA ALA A 169 -6.80 -5.84 5.20
C ALA A 169 -5.57 -5.36 5.95
N VAL A 170 -4.45 -6.06 5.76
CA VAL A 170 -3.13 -5.68 6.29
C VAL A 170 -2.08 -5.78 5.18
N ILE A 171 -1.20 -4.79 5.13
CA ILE A 171 -0.10 -4.66 4.17
C ILE A 171 1.10 -3.97 4.83
N ILE A 172 2.31 -4.34 4.43
CA ILE A 172 3.52 -3.59 4.73
C ILE A 172 3.72 -2.55 3.62
N GLY A 173 3.96 -1.31 4.04
CA GLY A 173 4.44 -0.25 3.16
C GLY A 173 5.78 0.25 3.66
N THR A 174 6.72 0.41 2.74
CA THR A 174 8.02 1.04 3.01
C THR A 174 8.16 2.29 2.19
N ARG A 175 8.70 3.34 2.81
CA ARG A 175 9.09 4.59 2.17
C ARG A 175 10.55 4.83 2.51
N SER A 176 11.33 5.24 1.52
CA SER A 176 12.73 5.61 1.74
C SER A 176 13.10 6.77 0.85
N THR A 177 13.80 7.76 1.41
CA THR A 177 14.24 9.00 0.71
C THR A 177 15.74 9.00 0.41
N SER A 178 16.47 8.03 0.94
CA SER A 178 17.87 7.75 0.61
C SER A 178 18.18 6.27 0.87
N GLY A 179 19.40 5.82 0.58
CA GLY A 179 19.85 4.47 0.92
C GLY A 179 19.83 4.14 2.42
N LEU A 180 19.84 5.17 3.29
CA LEU A 180 19.93 5.02 4.75
C LEU A 180 18.73 5.61 5.50
N ALA A 181 17.88 6.39 4.83
CA ALA A 181 16.71 7.03 5.42
C ALA A 181 15.44 6.36 4.90
N GLY A 182 15.07 5.26 5.55
CA GLY A 182 13.88 4.49 5.24
C GLY A 182 13.04 4.18 6.48
N ASN A 183 11.73 4.11 6.29
CA ASN A 183 10.80 3.69 7.31
C ASN A 183 9.80 2.68 6.74
N SER A 184 9.53 1.65 7.52
CA SER A 184 8.54 0.62 7.18
C SER A 184 7.45 0.59 8.23
N ALA A 185 6.23 0.29 7.81
CA ALA A 185 5.12 0.13 8.72
C ALA A 185 4.12 -0.93 8.23
N LEU A 186 3.47 -1.58 9.19
CA LEU A 186 2.23 -2.31 8.97
C LEU A 186 1.08 -1.31 8.90
N TYR A 187 0.29 -1.39 7.84
CA TYR A 187 -0.91 -0.60 7.64
C TYR A 187 -2.14 -1.50 7.72
N PHE A 188 -3.08 -1.08 8.55
CA PHE A 188 -4.34 -1.78 8.79
C PHE A 188 -5.45 -0.99 8.12
N PHE A 189 -6.21 -1.69 7.29
CA PHE A 189 -7.27 -1.12 6.48
C PHE A 189 -8.62 -1.67 6.89
N GLU A 190 -9.65 -0.81 6.84
CA GLU A 190 -11.05 -1.21 6.91
C GLU A 190 -11.81 -0.61 5.73
N ARG A 191 -12.79 -1.35 5.21
CA ARG A 191 -13.70 -0.89 4.17
C ARG A 191 -14.88 -0.18 4.82
N LYS A 192 -14.96 1.15 4.67
CA LYS A 192 -16.09 1.97 5.17
C LYS A 192 -16.76 2.69 4.02
N ASN A 193 -18.08 2.54 3.92
CA ASN A 193 -18.89 3.14 2.86
C ASN A 193 -18.33 2.84 1.45
N GLY A 194 -17.91 1.59 1.24
CA GLY A 194 -17.36 1.11 -0.04
C GLY A 194 -15.91 1.50 -0.32
N LYS A 195 -15.25 2.26 0.55
CA LYS A 195 -13.87 2.73 0.37
C LYS A 195 -12.92 2.13 1.39
N TRP A 196 -11.70 1.83 0.96
CA TRP A 196 -10.63 1.40 1.85
C TRP A 196 -10.01 2.61 2.56
N ILE A 197 -9.93 2.53 3.89
CA ILE A 197 -9.29 3.57 4.71
C ILE A 197 -8.24 2.95 5.63
N ILE A 198 -7.13 3.65 5.84
CA ILE A 198 -6.13 3.29 6.85
C ILE A 198 -6.73 3.64 8.22
N VAL A 199 -6.91 2.64 9.08
CA VAL A 199 -7.42 2.83 10.45
C VAL A 199 -6.32 2.83 11.50
N LYS A 200 -5.18 2.20 11.18
CA LYS A 200 -4.01 2.13 12.06
C LYS A 200 -2.76 1.93 11.24
N SER A 201 -1.64 2.46 11.71
CA SER A 201 -0.30 2.14 11.22
C SER A 201 0.62 1.86 12.39
N ILE A 202 1.51 0.87 12.25
CA ILE A 202 2.51 0.54 13.27
C ILE A 202 3.86 0.48 12.58
N GLY A 203 4.80 1.33 13.02
CA GLY A 203 6.18 1.28 12.55
C GLY A 203 6.82 -0.07 12.87
N ILE A 204 7.52 -0.64 11.90
CA ILE A 204 8.24 -1.91 12.03
C ILE A 204 9.71 -1.69 11.68
N TRP A 205 10.58 -2.41 12.39
CA TRP A 205 11.97 -2.56 12.00
C TRP A 205 12.06 -3.73 11.04
N ILE A 206 12.74 -3.52 9.92
CA ILE A 206 13.14 -4.60 9.02
C ILE A 206 14.62 -4.83 9.33
N SER A 207 14.93 -5.98 9.92
CA SER A 207 16.28 -6.46 10.18
C SER A 207 16.90 -7.12 8.95
#